data_AF-A4NXA8-F1
#
_entry.id   AF-A4NXA8-F1
#
_cell.length_a   1.000
_cell.length_b   1.000
_cell.length_c   1.000
_cell.angle_alpha   90.00
_cell.angle_beta   90.00
_cell.angle_gamma   90.00
#
_symmetry.space_group_name_H-M   'P 1'
#
loop_
_entity.id
_entity.type
_entity.pdbx_description
1 polymer ?
#
loop_
_entity_poly.entity_id
_entity_poly.type
_entity_poly.pdbx_seq_one_letter_code
_entity_poly.pdbx_strand_id
1 'polypeptide(L)' 'MELQVVGANALTVSETTFGREFNEALIHQVVVAYAAGARQGTRAQKNSC' A
#
# COMPACT_ATOMS: atom_id res chain seq x y z
N MET A 1 -4.22 -21.40 1.39
CA MET A 1 -3.77 -20.91 2.71
C MET A 1 -4.98 -20.82 3.64
N GLU A 2 -4.82 -21.03 4.95
CA GLU A 2 -5.92 -21.05 5.92
C GLU A 2 -5.70 -19.97 6.99
N LEU A 3 -6.68 -19.08 7.15
CA LEU A 3 -6.63 -17.99 8.13
C LEU A 3 -7.47 -18.36 9.36
N GLN A 4 -6.85 -18.32 10.54
CA GLN A 4 -7.54 -18.54 11.81
C GLN A 4 -8.32 -17.29 12.21
N VAL A 5 -9.63 -17.43 12.41
CA VAL A 5 -10.52 -16.31 12.81
C VAL A 5 -10.79 -16.42 14.31
N VAL A 6 -10.54 -15.33 15.05
CA VAL A 6 -10.81 -15.31 16.49
C VAL A 6 -12.32 -15.44 16.73
N GLY A 7 -12.73 -16.55 17.36
CA GLY A 7 -14.13 -16.82 17.70
C GLY A 7 -14.98 -17.46 16.59
N ALA A 8 -14.38 -17.91 15.49
CA ALA A 8 -15.08 -18.60 14.40
C ALA A 8 -14.21 -19.70 13.76
N ASN A 9 -14.79 -20.44 12.82
CA ASN A 9 -14.06 -21.46 12.07
C ASN A 9 -13.07 -20.82 11.08
N ALA A 10 -12.00 -21.57 10.80
CA ALA A 10 -10.93 -21.15 9.93
C ALA A 10 -11.40 -20.96 8.48
N LEU A 11 -10.83 -19.96 7.79
CA LEU A 11 -11.22 -19.56 6.45
C LEU A 11 -10.16 -19.96 5.42
N THR A 12 -10.57 -20.73 4.42
CA THR A 12 -9.72 -21.07 3.27
C THR A 12 -9.63 -19.89 2.31
N VAL A 13 -8.42 -19.37 2.09
CA VAL A 13 -8.13 -18.25 1.18
C VAL A 13 -7.09 -18.62 0.13
N SER A 14 -7.07 -17.83 -0.96
CA SER A 14 -6.12 -17.99 -2.04
C SER A 14 -4.68 -17.80 -1.55
N GLU A 15 -3.81 -18.74 -1.90
CA GLU A 15 -2.39 -18.71 -1.58
C GLU A 15 -1.63 -17.64 -2.36
N THR A 16 -2.08 -17.31 -3.57
CA THR A 16 -1.44 -16.29 -4.42
C THR A 16 -1.57 -14.87 -3.85
N THR A 17 -2.62 -14.62 -3.08
CA THR A 17 -2.89 -13.29 -2.50
C THR A 17 -2.25 -13.14 -1.13
N PHE A 18 -2.35 -14.16 -0.28
CA PHE A 18 -1.90 -14.08 1.12
C PHE A 18 -0.55 -14.76 1.37
N GLY A 19 -0.13 -15.70 0.53
CA GLY A 19 1.13 -16.46 0.67
C GLY A 19 2.25 -15.94 -0.23
N ARG A 20 2.09 -14.76 -0.84
CA ARG A 20 3.12 -14.16 -1.68
C ARG A 20 4.29 -13.67 -0.84
N GLU A 21 5.51 -13.89 -1.32
CA GLU A 21 6.72 -13.36 -0.69
C GLU A 21 6.70 -11.83 -0.64
N PHE A 22 7.20 -11.28 0.46
CA PHE A 22 7.26 -9.85 0.69
C PHE A 22 8.28 -9.21 -0.27
N ASN A 23 7.79 -8.38 -1.19
CA ASN A 23 8.64 -7.62 -2.09
C ASN A 23 8.70 -6.15 -1.65
N GLU A 24 9.69 -5.84 -0.81
CA GLU A 24 9.86 -4.51 -0.23
C GLU A 24 9.95 -3.40 -1.28
N ALA A 25 10.70 -3.61 -2.36
CA ALA A 25 10.91 -2.59 -3.38
C ALA A 25 9.59 -2.17 -4.07
N LEU A 26 8.77 -3.14 -4.46
CA LEU A 26 7.48 -2.88 -5.08
C LEU A 26 6.51 -2.22 -4.09
N ILE A 27 6.49 -2.70 -2.85
CA ILE A 27 5.60 -2.16 -1.80
C ILE A 27 6.00 -0.71 -1.49
N HIS A 28 7.29 -0.46 -1.27
CA HIS A 28 7.82 0.87 -0.98
C HIS A 28 7.51 1.86 -2.10
N GLN A 29 7.70 1.45 -3.36
CA GLN A 29 7.37 2.29 -4.51
C GLN A 29 5.89 2.71 -4.50
N VAL A 30 4.97 1.77 -4.28
CA VAL A 30 3.53 2.05 -4.27
C VAL A 30 3.14 2.95 -3.10
N VAL A 31 3.68 2.69 -1.90
CA VAL A 31 3.41 3.50 -0.70
C VAL A 31 3.90 4.93 -0.88
N VAL A 32 5.13 5.11 -1.37
CA VAL A 32 5.70 6.44 -1.64
C VAL A 32 4.91 7.17 -2.72
N ALA A 33 4.53 6.49 -3.81
CA ALA A 33 3.73 7.08 -4.87
C ALA A 33 2.35 7.54 -4.37
N TYR A 34 1.69 6.72 -3.55
CA TYR A 34 0.41 7.07 -2.94
C TYR A 34 0.51 8.31 -2.04
N ALA A 35 1.51 8.35 -1.16
CA ALA A 35 1.75 9.49 -0.28
C ALA A 35 2.15 10.76 -1.06
N ALA A 36 2.90 10.61 -2.16
CA ALA A 36 3.24 11.73 -3.04
C ALA A 36 2.00 12.26 -3.78
N GLY A 37 1.10 11.39 -4.23
CA GLY A 37 -0.15 11.75 -4.90
C GLY A 37 -1.15 12.49 -4.01
N ALA A 38 -1.12 12.26 -2.69
CA ALA A 38 -1.95 12.98 -1.73
C ALA A 38 -1.52 14.45 -1.50
N ARG A 39 -0.36 14.88 -2.02
CA ARG A 39 0.14 16.25 -1.83
C ARG A 39 -0.67 17.22 -2.70
N GLN A 40 -1.28 18.22 -2.05
CA GLN A 40 -2.07 19.25 -2.74
C GLN A 40 -1.23 20.11 -3.71
N GLY A 41 0.09 20.23 -3.48
CA GLY A 41 0.99 20.94 -4.39
C GLY A 41 0.80 22.45 -4.45
N THR A 42 0.14 23.05 -3.45
CA THR A 42 -0.04 24.50 -3.36
C THR A 42 1.30 25.20 -3.14
N ARG A 43 1.81 25.84 -4.19
CA ARG A 43 3.03 26.66 -4.18
C ARG A 43 2.80 27.91 -5.01
N ALA A 44 3.25 29.06 -4.51
CA ALA A 44 3.29 30.32 -5.26
C ALA A 44 4.65 30.99 -5.06
N GLN A 45 5.19 31.59 -6.13
CA GLN A 45 6.43 32.36 -6.08
C GLN A 45 6.30 33.60 -6.96
N LYS A 46 6.85 34.73 -6.52
CA LYS A 46 6.86 35.99 -7.29
C LYS A 46 8.15 36.08 -8.10
N ASN A 47 8.02 36.40 -9.38
CA ASN A 47 9.10 36.73 -10.29
C ASN A 47 9.04 38.25 -10.50
N SER A 48 10.16 38.96 -10.36
CA SER A 48 10.21 40.40 -10.64
C SER A 48 10.24 40.67 -12.15
N CYS A 49 9.73 41.84 -12.55
CA CYS A 49 9.68 42.31 -13.94
C CYS A 49 11.05 42.37 -14.61
#